data_AF-A0A2G7M162-F1
#
_entry.id   AF-A0A2G7M162-F1
#
_cell.length_a   1.000
_cell.length_b   1.000
_cell.length_c   1.000
_cell.angle_alpha   90.00
_cell.angle_beta   90.00
_cell.angle_gamma   90.00
#
_symmetry.space_group_name_H-M   'P 1'
#
loop_
_entity.id
_entity.type
_entity.pdbx_description
1 polymer ?
#
loop_
_entity_poly.entity_id
_entity_poly.type
_entity_poly.pdbx_seq_one_letter_code
_entity_poly.pdbx_strand_id
1 'polypeptide(L)' 'MIEAALRADRVVIAWGEKHFFNKRDKKVMELLKNEGINLFCLKKAKSGHPRHPSRLGHDIDELIYFG' A
#
# COMPACT_ATOMS: atom_id res chain seq x y z
N MET A 1 8.14 12.40 -5.27
CA MET A 1 7.42 11.17 -4.79
C MET A 1 5.93 11.27 -5.04
N ILE A 2 5.27 12.37 -4.62
CA ILE A 2 3.84 12.62 -4.90
C ILE A 2 3.55 12.74 -6.40
N GLU A 3 4.37 13.48 -7.15
CA GLU A 3 4.16 13.67 -8.61
C GLU A 3 4.16 12.34 -9.37
N ALA A 4 4.98 11.37 -8.94
CA ALA A 4 4.98 10.04 -9.53
C ALA A 4 3.70 9.27 -9.21
N ALA A 5 3.18 9.42 -7.99
CA ALA A 5 1.92 8.82 -7.57
C ALA A 5 0.71 9.44 -8.31
N LEU A 6 0.74 10.75 -8.56
CA LEU A 6 -0.30 11.46 -9.34
C LEU A 6 -0.32 11.07 -10.83
N ARG A 7 0.84 10.71 -11.40
CA ARG A 7 0.94 10.24 -12.79
C ARG A 7 0.65 8.75 -12.95
N ALA A 8 0.61 7.99 -11.86
CA ALA A 8 0.41 6.55 -11.92
C ALA A 8 -1.08 6.24 -12.05
N ASP A 9 -1.44 5.26 -12.88
CA ASP A 9 -2.82 4.78 -12.97
C ASP A 9 -3.28 4.17 -11.64
N ARG A 10 -2.37 3.49 -10.93
CA ARG A 10 -2.64 2.80 -9.65
C ARG A 10 -1.44 2.89 -8.74
N VAL A 11 -1.70 3.10 -7.44
CA VAL A 11 -0.67 3.07 -6.39
C VAL A 11 -0.85 1.84 -5.53
N VAL A 12 0.17 0.98 -5.52
CA VAL A 12 0.15 -0.29 -4.77
C VAL A 12 1.11 -0.22 -3.58
N ILE A 13 0.59 -0.51 -2.39
CA ILE A 13 1.32 -0.56 -1.14
C ILE A 13 1.59 -2.02 -0.72
N ALA A 14 2.81 -2.28 -0.26
CA ALA A 14 3.26 -3.63 0.05
C ALA A 14 4.40 -3.65 1.09
N TRP A 15 4.27 -2.88 2.18
CA TRP A 15 5.37 -2.74 3.16
C TRP A 15 5.37 -3.79 4.29
N GLY A 16 4.34 -4.63 4.41
CA GLY A 16 4.27 -5.68 5.44
C GLY A 16 3.67 -5.22 6.78
N GLU A 17 3.72 -6.11 7.77
CA GLU A 17 3.11 -5.90 9.11
C GLU A 17 4.10 -5.32 10.14
N LYS A 18 5.41 -5.29 9.83
CA LYS A 18 6.46 -5.01 10.82
C LYS A 18 7.32 -3.82 10.40
N HIS A 19 7.91 -3.14 11.39
CA HIS A 19 8.89 -2.07 11.24
C HIS A 19 8.35 -0.73 10.71
N PHE A 20 7.22 -0.28 11.24
CA PHE A 20 6.71 1.09 11.03
C PHE A 20 7.51 2.13 11.82
N PHE A 21 8.65 2.53 11.28
CA PHE A 21 9.45 3.60 11.87
C PHE A 21 8.63 4.89 11.95
N ASN A 22 8.47 5.44 13.16
CA ASN A 22 7.76 6.69 13.43
C ASN A 22 6.37 6.82 12.78
N LYS A 23 5.62 5.71 12.66
CA LYS A 23 4.29 5.66 12.02
C LYS A 23 4.29 6.23 10.59
N ARG A 24 5.40 6.06 9.87
CA ARG A 24 5.58 6.61 8.52
C ARG A 24 4.56 6.07 7.52
N ASP A 25 4.15 4.83 7.68
CA ASP A 25 3.04 4.22 6.93
C ASP A 25 1.79 5.10 6.99
N LYS A 26 1.38 5.52 8.20
CA LYS A 26 0.21 6.36 8.39
C LYS A 26 0.36 7.73 7.74
N LYS A 27 1.52 8.37 7.93
CA LYS A 27 1.83 9.68 7.32
C LYS A 27 1.80 9.64 5.80
N VAL A 28 2.36 8.58 5.20
CA VAL A 28 2.36 8.41 3.74
C VAL A 28 0.96 8.12 3.22
N MET A 29 0.19 7.26 3.91
CA MET A 29 -1.20 6.99 3.53
C MET A 29 -2.06 8.26 3.60
N GLU A 30 -1.94 9.04 4.67
CA GLU A 30 -2.66 10.30 4.83
C GLU A 30 -2.32 11.29 3.72
N LEU A 31 -1.02 11.46 3.44
CA LEU A 31 -0.55 12.36 2.39
C LEU A 31 -1.07 11.95 1.00
N LEU A 32 -1.04 10.66 0.65
CA LEU A 32 -1.56 10.20 -0.64
C LEU A 32 -3.09 10.33 -0.73
N LYS A 33 -3.81 10.03 0.35
CA LYS A 33 -5.27 10.18 0.40
C LYS A 33 -5.72 11.63 0.29
N ASN A 34 -4.98 12.57 0.91
CA ASN A 34 -5.27 14.00 0.82
C ASN A 34 -5.15 14.52 -0.62
N GLU A 35 -4.30 13.91 -1.44
CA GLU A 35 -4.18 14.18 -2.87
C GLU A 35 -5.24 13.44 -3.72
N GLY A 36 -6.21 12.77 -3.09
CA GLY A 36 -7.26 12.02 -3.78
C GLY A 36 -6.80 10.68 -4.38
N ILE A 37 -5.61 10.19 -4.00
CA ILE A 37 -5.02 8.98 -4.57
C ILE A 37 -5.58 7.74 -3.86
N ASN A 38 -6.20 6.86 -4.65
CA ASN A 38 -6.67 5.56 -4.19
C ASN A 38 -5.49 4.60 -4.01
N LEU A 39 -5.39 3.98 -2.84
CA LEU A 39 -4.35 3.01 -2.51
C LEU A 39 -4.87 1.59 -2.71
N PHE A 40 -4.00 0.72 -3.20
CA PHE A 40 -4.28 -0.70 -3.43
C PHE A 40 -3.19 -1.55 -2.78
N CYS A 41 -3.45 -2.82 -2.54
CA CYS A 41 -2.45 -3.77 -2.08
C CYS A 41 -2.63 -5.11 -2.79
N LEU A 42 -1.54 -5.88 -2.89
CA LEU A 42 -1.59 -7.20 -3.54
C LEU A 42 -2.28 -8.24 -2.66
N LYS A 43 -2.15 -8.11 -1.33
CA LYS A 43 -2.80 -8.98 -0.35
C LYS A 43 -2.79 -8.27 1.00
N LYS A 44 -3.79 -8.51 1.83
CA LYS A 44 -3.78 -8.10 3.24
C LYS A 44 -3.24 -9.24 4.10
N ALA A 45 -2.43 -8.90 5.09
CA ALA A 45 -2.02 -9.83 6.13
C ALA A 45 -3.15 -10.00 7.15
N LYS A 46 -3.02 -10.97 8.08
CA LYS A 46 -4.06 -11.23 9.08
C LYS A 46 -4.31 -10.02 9.98
N SER A 47 -3.31 -9.17 10.18
CA SER A 47 -3.44 -7.93 10.94
C SER A 47 -4.14 -6.79 10.17
N GLY A 48 -4.51 -6.99 8.90
CA GLY A 48 -5.08 -5.95 8.04
C GLY A 48 -4.06 -5.06 7.32
N HIS A 49 -2.76 -5.19 7.60
CA HIS A 49 -1.71 -4.44 6.89
C HIS A 49 -1.45 -5.02 5.49
N PRO A 50 -0.92 -4.22 4.53
CA PRO A 50 -0.54 -4.75 3.23
C PRO A 50 0.61 -5.73 3.39
N ARG A 51 0.50 -6.90 2.77
CA ARG A 51 1.50 -7.95 2.89
C ARG A 51 2.76 -7.56 2.12
N HIS A 52 3.92 -7.93 2.68
CA HIS A 52 5.21 -7.69 2.03
C HIS A 52 5.36 -8.58 0.77
N PRO A 53 5.88 -8.07 -0.37
CA PRO A 53 6.00 -8.79 -1.63
C PRO A 53 6.74 -10.12 -1.50
N SER A 54 7.79 -10.18 -0.68
CA SER A 54 8.55 -11.42 -0.45
C SER A 54 7.77 -12.53 0.25
N ARG A 55 6.56 -12.24 0.76
CA ARG A 55 5.65 -13.21 1.39
C ARG A 55 4.41 -13.50 0.54
N LEU A 56 4.41 -13.05 -0.71
CA LEU A 56 3.36 -13.35 -1.68
C LEU A 56 3.74 -14.61 -2.45
N GLY A 57 2.75 -15.44 -2.76
CA GLY A 57 2.87 -16.51 -3.73
C GLY A 57 2.69 -15.98 -5.14
N HIS A 58 2.67 -16.88 -6.12
CA HIS A 58 2.39 -16.56 -7.52
C HIS A 58 0.88 -16.41 -7.78
N ASP A 59 0.04 -16.57 -6.75
CA ASP A 59 -1.44 -16.53 -6.76
C ASP A 59 -2.00 -15.11 -6.56
N ILE A 60 -1.41 -14.10 -7.21
CA ILE A 60 -1.93 -12.72 -7.15
C ILE A 60 -2.68 -12.43 -8.45
N ASP A 61 -3.99 -12.58 -8.41
CA ASP A 61 -4.83 -12.37 -9.59
C ASP A 61 -5.39 -10.93 -9.67
N GLU A 62 -5.60 -10.26 -8.53
CA GLU A 62 -6.23 -8.94 -8.48
C GLU A 62 -5.66 -8.01 -7.40
N LEU A 63 -5.76 -6.70 -7.65
CA LEU A 63 -5.42 -5.66 -6.69
C LEU A 63 -6.59 -5.40 -5.72
N ILE A 64 -6.30 -5.41 -4.43
CA ILE A 64 -7.29 -5.15 -3.38
C ILE A 64 -7.25 -3.68 -3.00
N TYR A 65 -8.39 -3.00 -3.05
CA TYR A 65 -8.51 -1.63 -2.54
C TYR A 65 -8.13 -1.54 -1.05
N PHE A 66 -7.26 -0.59 -0.74
CA PHE A 66 -6.70 -0.35 0.58
C PHE A 66 -7.12 1.04 1.06
N GLY A 67 -8.25 1.08 1.76
CA GLY A 67 -8.76 2.25 2.47
C GLY A 67 -7.97 2.51 3.73
#